data_AF-A0A2K8M787-F1
#
_entry.id   AF-A0A2K8M787-F1
#
_cell.length_a   1.000
_cell.length_b   1.000
_cell.length_c   1.000
_cell.angle_alpha   90.00
_cell.angle_beta   90.00
_cell.angle_gamma   90.00
#
_symmetry.space_group_name_H-M   'P 1'
#
loop_
_entity.id
_entity.type
_entity.pdbx_description
1 polymer ?
#
loop_
_entity_poly.entity_id
_entity_poly.type
_entity_poly.pdbx_seq_one_letter_code
_entity_poly.pdbx_strand_id
1 'polypeptide(L)'
;MLLREFCQANGFADVTRRSDVWFCVGNHKIDTAVPLTAACRWQFSDLVAAGFTVTNNGGRCWANPSAYADVGGIAVNQYCNSLGYSDASVGDNVASWRCVGHGTSVPIDFHAACRWQNPAWVAKGFSLVSYFNSYGDRFGIRCLALSR
;
A
#
# COMPACT_ATOMS: atom_id res chain seq x y z
N MET A 1 -5.06 -0.84 10.24
CA MET A 1 -4.16 -1.94 9.88
C MET A 1 -5.00 -3.17 9.61
N LEU A 2 -4.68 -3.95 8.56
CA LEU A 2 -5.47 -5.08 8.08
C LEU A 2 -5.03 -6.40 8.75
N LEU A 3 -5.29 -6.50 10.06
CA LEU A 3 -4.79 -7.62 10.87
C LEU A 3 -5.46 -8.96 10.56
N ARG A 4 -6.75 -8.94 10.24
CA ARG A 4 -7.49 -10.14 9.85
C ARG A 4 -6.91 -10.71 8.56
N GLU A 5 -6.71 -9.86 7.57
CA GLU A 5 -6.16 -10.22 6.26
C GLU A 5 -4.72 -10.72 6.40
N PHE A 6 -3.92 -10.09 7.25
CA PHE A 6 -2.59 -10.60 7.59
C PHE A 6 -2.66 -12.02 8.17
N CYS A 7 -3.54 -12.27 9.15
CA CYS A 7 -3.69 -13.61 9.73
C CYS A 7 -4.19 -14.64 8.71
N GLN A 8 -5.13 -14.26 7.85
CA GLN A 8 -5.63 -15.11 6.77
C GLN A 8 -4.55 -15.46 5.74
N ALA A 9 -3.70 -14.50 5.37
CA ALA A 9 -2.54 -14.74 4.51
C ALA A 9 -1.52 -15.70 5.14
N ASN A 10 -1.48 -15.78 6.48
CA ASN A 10 -0.66 -16.73 7.23
C ASN A 10 -1.40 -18.05 7.55
N GLY A 11 -2.57 -18.26 6.94
CA GLY A 11 -3.36 -19.50 7.03
C GLY A 11 -4.12 -19.66 8.34
N PHE A 12 -4.42 -18.58 9.06
CA PHE A 12 -5.35 -18.56 10.19
C PHE A 12 -6.76 -18.16 9.71
N ALA A 13 -7.79 -18.41 10.53
CA ALA A 13 -9.16 -18.09 10.17
C ALA A 13 -9.49 -16.62 10.44
N ASP A 14 -9.06 -16.11 11.60
CA ASP A 14 -9.37 -14.77 12.06
C ASP A 14 -8.27 -14.21 12.98
N VAL A 15 -8.50 -12.98 13.46
CA VAL A 15 -7.72 -12.30 14.48
C VAL A 15 -8.59 -12.02 15.70
N THR A 16 -8.03 -12.17 16.89
CA THR A 16 -8.67 -11.77 18.15
C THR A 16 -7.73 -10.92 19.00
N ARG A 17 -8.28 -10.03 19.83
CA ARG A 17 -7.51 -9.25 20.80
C ARG A 17 -7.70 -9.85 22.19
N ARG A 18 -6.60 -10.16 22.87
CA ARG A 18 -6.58 -10.57 24.28
C ARG A 18 -5.74 -9.55 25.05
N SER A 19 -6.40 -8.77 25.89
CA SER A 19 -5.76 -7.61 26.54
C SER A 19 -5.15 -6.67 25.50
N ASP A 20 -3.83 -6.47 25.50
CA ASP A 20 -3.12 -5.59 24.55
C ASP A 20 -2.38 -6.34 23.43
N VAL A 21 -2.57 -7.65 23.33
CA VAL A 21 -1.92 -8.47 22.31
C VAL A 21 -2.97 -9.00 21.33
N TRP A 22 -2.69 -8.83 20.04
CA TRP A 22 -3.46 -9.42 18.95
C TRP A 22 -2.95 -10.83 18.68
N PHE A 23 -3.85 -11.77 18.39
CA PHE A 23 -3.54 -13.16 18.08
C PHE A 23 -4.22 -13.56 16.78
N CYS A 24 -3.48 -14.23 15.90
CA CYS A 24 -4.09 -15.00 14.82
C CYS A 24 -4.62 -16.33 15.38
N VAL A 25 -5.86 -16.70 15.02
CA VAL A 25 -6.58 -17.83 15.62
C VAL A 25 -7.31 -18.67 14.57
N GLY A 26 -7.61 -19.92 14.92
CA GLY A 26 -8.43 -20.84 14.09
C GLY A 26 -7.61 -21.74 13.15
N ASN A 27 -8.32 -22.40 12.23
CA ASN A 27 -7.76 -23.42 11.30
C ASN A 27 -6.97 -24.55 11.98
N HIS A 28 -7.38 -24.95 13.20
CA HIS A 28 -6.70 -25.96 14.02
C HIS A 28 -5.21 -25.65 14.31
N LYS A 29 -4.78 -24.40 14.14
CA LYS A 29 -3.44 -23.92 14.49
C LYS A 29 -3.40 -23.43 15.92
N ILE A 30 -2.21 -23.44 16.52
CA ILE A 30 -1.97 -22.81 17.81
C ILE A 30 -2.06 -21.30 17.63
N ASP A 31 -2.84 -20.65 18.49
CA ASP A 31 -2.99 -19.20 18.49
C ASP A 31 -1.62 -18.52 18.58
N THR A 32 -1.33 -17.65 17.62
CA THR A 32 -0.01 -17.04 17.49
C THR A 32 -0.13 -15.53 17.66
N ALA A 33 0.67 -14.96 18.55
CA ALA A 33 0.71 -13.51 18.75
C ALA A 33 1.12 -12.81 17.44
N VAL A 34 0.44 -11.71 17.13
CA VAL A 34 0.68 -10.94 15.91
C VAL A 34 1.85 -9.98 16.13
N PRO A 35 3.01 -10.17 15.46
CA PRO A 35 4.06 -9.17 15.43
C PRO A 35 3.60 -7.94 14.63
N LEU A 36 3.20 -6.86 15.31
CA LEU A 36 2.62 -5.66 14.68
C LEU A 36 3.55 -5.02 13.63
N THR A 37 4.87 -5.06 13.83
CA THR A 37 5.85 -4.59 12.84
C THR A 37 5.83 -5.45 11.57
N ALA A 38 5.69 -6.76 11.69
CA ALA A 38 5.61 -7.63 10.51
C ALA A 38 4.27 -7.45 9.79
N ALA A 39 3.17 -7.29 10.53
CA ALA A 39 1.87 -6.97 9.95
C ALA A 39 1.91 -5.63 9.18
N CYS A 40 2.59 -4.61 9.71
CA CYS A 40 2.82 -3.37 8.99
C CYS A 40 3.68 -3.57 7.73
N ARG A 41 4.80 -4.30 7.82
CA ARG A 41 5.65 -4.57 6.63
C ARG A 41 4.91 -5.35 5.55
N TRP A 42 4.07 -6.30 5.93
CA TRP A 42 3.20 -7.02 5.02
C TRP A 42 2.17 -6.09 4.37
N GLN A 43 1.52 -5.24 5.16
CA GLN A 43 0.55 -4.27 4.64
C GLN A 43 1.19 -3.24 3.71
N PHE A 44 2.44 -2.87 3.93
CA PHE A 44 3.19 -1.92 3.11
C PHE A 44 4.24 -2.65 2.26
N SER A 45 3.92 -3.86 1.77
CA SER A 45 4.86 -4.70 1.02
C SER A 45 5.49 -3.97 -0.15
N ASP A 46 4.72 -3.13 -0.83
CA ASP A 46 5.19 -2.41 -2.02
C ASP A 46 6.21 -1.32 -1.64
N LEU A 47 6.02 -0.67 -0.49
CA LEU A 47 7.01 0.26 0.07
C LEU A 47 8.23 -0.49 0.60
N VAL A 48 8.06 -1.64 1.25
CA VAL A 48 9.20 -2.45 1.70
C VAL A 48 10.03 -2.93 0.50
N ALA A 49 9.37 -3.36 -0.58
CA ALA A 49 10.03 -3.74 -1.84
C ALA A 49 10.74 -2.55 -2.50
N ALA A 50 10.22 -1.34 -2.33
CA ALA A 50 10.86 -0.10 -2.74
C ALA A 50 11.99 0.38 -1.80
N GLY A 51 12.29 -0.35 -0.72
CA GLY A 51 13.39 -0.07 0.21
C GLY A 51 13.02 0.83 1.40
N PHE A 52 11.75 1.15 1.60
CA PHE A 52 11.33 1.98 2.73
C PHE A 52 11.39 1.21 4.04
N THR A 53 11.80 1.92 5.10
CA THR A 53 11.71 1.37 6.46
C THR A 53 10.29 1.53 6.97
N VAL A 54 9.60 0.41 7.18
CA VAL A 54 8.25 0.39 7.76
C VAL A 54 8.32 0.00 9.24
N THR A 55 7.71 0.82 10.08
CA THR A 55 7.67 0.69 11.55
C THR A 55 6.22 0.68 12.07
N ASN A 56 6.04 0.22 13.30
CA ASN A 56 4.78 0.26 14.03
C ASN A 56 4.95 1.08 15.31
N ASN A 57 4.00 1.97 15.59
CA ASN A 57 3.87 2.65 16.87
C ASN A 57 2.43 2.47 17.40
N GLY A 58 2.23 1.60 18.38
CA GLY A 58 0.93 1.40 19.03
C GLY A 58 -0.19 0.95 18.08
N GLY A 59 0.11 0.15 17.05
CA GLY A 59 -0.88 -0.28 16.06
C GLY A 59 -1.04 0.65 14.86
N ARG A 60 -0.36 1.80 14.85
CA ARG A 60 -0.25 2.67 13.67
C ARG A 60 1.02 2.35 12.91
N CYS A 61 0.87 1.98 11.64
CA CYS A 61 1.99 1.72 10.74
C CYS A 61 2.49 3.03 10.13
N TRP A 62 3.81 3.15 9.98
CA TRP A 62 4.46 4.30 9.37
C TRP A 62 5.59 3.82 8.47
N ALA A 63 5.66 4.36 7.26
CA ALA A 63 6.82 4.20 6.38
C ALA A 63 7.67 5.46 6.47
N ASN A 64 8.96 5.31 6.78
CA ASN A 64 9.90 6.40 6.78
C ASN A 64 10.68 6.42 5.46
N PRO A 65 10.53 7.46 4.64
CA PRO A 65 11.33 7.64 3.44
C PRO A 65 12.78 8.05 3.77
N SER A 66 13.77 7.32 3.24
CA SER A 66 15.17 7.77 3.24
C SER A 66 15.43 8.61 1.98
N ALA A 67 15.80 9.88 2.15
CA ALA A 67 16.19 10.84 1.10
C ALA A 67 15.28 10.85 -0.16
N TYR A 68 14.32 11.77 -0.18
CA TYR A 68 13.30 11.81 -1.22
C TYR A 68 12.91 13.24 -1.60
N ALA A 69 12.49 13.41 -2.86
CA ALA A 69 11.73 14.57 -3.30
C ALA A 69 10.26 14.17 -3.42
N ASP A 70 9.38 14.95 -2.78
CA ASP A 70 7.94 14.86 -3.00
C ASP A 70 7.62 15.46 -4.37
N VAL A 71 7.09 14.64 -5.28
CA VAL A 71 6.78 15.07 -6.65
C VAL A 71 5.27 15.25 -6.87
N GLY A 72 4.49 15.28 -5.79
CA GLY A 72 3.06 15.61 -5.82
C GLY A 72 2.12 14.41 -5.79
N GLY A 73 0.83 14.68 -6.00
CA GLY A 73 -0.23 13.65 -6.06
C GLY A 73 -0.32 12.95 -7.41
N ILE A 74 -1.18 11.93 -7.48
CA ILE A 74 -1.37 11.09 -8.67
C ILE A 74 -2.64 11.53 -9.42
N ALA A 75 -2.51 11.74 -10.72
CA ALA A 75 -3.61 11.96 -11.67
C ALA A 75 -4.25 10.60 -12.04
N VAL A 76 -4.97 10.00 -11.08
CA VAL A 76 -5.39 8.59 -11.15
C VAL A 76 -6.32 8.31 -12.33
N ASN A 77 -7.29 9.19 -12.61
CA ASN A 77 -8.21 9.02 -13.74
C ASN A 77 -7.46 9.06 -15.08
N GLN A 78 -6.51 10.00 -15.21
CA GLN A 78 -5.70 10.14 -16.42
C GLN A 78 -4.79 8.93 -16.62
N TYR A 79 -4.24 8.36 -15.54
CA TYR A 79 -3.49 7.12 -15.60
C TYR A 79 -4.37 5.96 -16.09
N CYS A 80 -5.56 5.76 -15.51
CA CYS A 80 -6.49 4.72 -15.96
C CYS A 80 -6.90 4.91 -17.43
N ASN A 81 -7.14 6.15 -17.86
CA ASN A 81 -7.43 6.46 -19.27
C ASN A 81 -6.26 6.12 -20.20
N SER A 82 -5.02 6.34 -19.77
CA SER A 82 -3.83 5.95 -20.55
C SER A 82 -3.69 4.44 -20.73
N LEU A 83 -4.31 3.65 -19.85
CA LEU A 83 -4.37 2.19 -19.92
C LEU A 83 -5.61 1.67 -20.69
N GLY A 84 -6.44 2.57 -21.23
CA GLY A 84 -7.66 2.22 -21.97
C GLY A 84 -8.91 1.99 -21.11
N TYR A 85 -8.88 2.33 -19.82
CA TYR A 85 -10.07 2.34 -18.97
C TYR A 85 -10.79 3.68 -19.08
N SER A 86 -12.05 3.75 -18.67
CA SER A 86 -12.84 4.99 -18.76
C SER A 86 -12.68 5.90 -17.54
N ASP A 87 -12.42 5.33 -16.37
CA ASP A 87 -12.24 6.10 -15.14
C ASP A 87 -11.51 5.29 -14.05
N ALA A 88 -11.19 5.95 -12.94
CA ALA A 88 -10.83 5.30 -11.70
C ALA A 88 -12.03 5.24 -10.74
N SER A 89 -12.20 4.09 -10.09
CA SER A 89 -13.12 3.92 -8.97
C SER A 89 -12.36 4.00 -7.66
N VAL A 90 -12.88 4.82 -6.75
CA VAL A 90 -12.32 5.00 -5.40
C VAL A 90 -12.72 3.81 -4.53
N GLY A 91 -11.71 3.16 -3.95
CA GLY A 91 -11.95 2.10 -2.96
C GLY A 91 -12.03 2.63 -1.53
N ASP A 92 -12.43 1.77 -0.59
CA ASP A 92 -12.43 2.10 0.83
C ASP A 92 -11.06 2.46 1.41
N ASN A 93 -9.98 1.99 0.78
CA ASN A 93 -8.60 2.14 1.19
C ASN A 93 -7.69 2.23 -0.06
N VAL A 94 -6.39 2.49 0.14
CA VAL A 94 -5.43 2.65 -0.96
C VAL A 94 -5.44 1.45 -1.92
N ALA A 95 -5.45 0.20 -1.45
CA ALA A 95 -5.37 -0.96 -2.34
C ALA A 95 -6.70 -1.37 -2.99
N SER A 96 -7.82 -0.78 -2.58
CA SER A 96 -9.12 -1.06 -3.21
C SER A 96 -9.46 -0.11 -4.35
N TRP A 97 -8.59 0.85 -4.68
CA TRP A 97 -8.72 1.62 -5.92
C TRP A 97 -8.63 0.72 -7.15
N ARG A 98 -9.45 1.04 -8.16
CA ARG A 98 -9.53 0.27 -9.40
C ARG A 98 -9.62 1.16 -10.62
N CYS A 99 -8.97 0.78 -11.72
CA CYS A 99 -9.35 1.31 -13.03
C CYS A 99 -10.57 0.54 -13.53
N VAL A 100 -11.60 1.24 -13.99
CA VAL A 100 -12.88 0.67 -14.42
C VAL A 100 -13.19 1.08 -15.86
N GLY A 101 -13.65 0.11 -16.66
CA GLY A 101 -13.95 0.34 -18.08
C GLY A 101 -14.29 -0.95 -18.82
N HIS A 102 -15.13 -0.85 -19.85
CA HIS A 102 -15.51 -1.98 -20.72
C HIS A 102 -16.03 -3.23 -19.97
N GLY A 103 -16.75 -3.03 -18.86
CA GLY A 103 -17.25 -4.14 -18.02
C GLY A 103 -16.18 -4.84 -17.18
N THR A 104 -14.97 -4.28 -17.11
CA THR A 104 -13.83 -4.81 -16.35
C THR A 104 -13.35 -3.83 -15.29
N SER A 105 -12.67 -4.37 -14.27
CA SER A 105 -12.10 -3.60 -13.16
C SER A 105 -10.79 -4.23 -12.71
N VAL A 106 -9.71 -3.45 -12.68
CA VAL A 106 -8.37 -3.92 -12.30
C VAL A 106 -7.75 -3.07 -11.19
N PRO A 107 -6.96 -3.65 -10.26
CA PRO A 107 -6.18 -2.90 -9.28
C PRO A 107 -5.30 -1.83 -9.93
N ILE A 108 -5.19 -0.67 -9.26
CA ILE A 108 -4.25 0.37 -9.69
C ILE A 108 -2.87 0.10 -9.08
N ASP A 109 -1.85 -0.06 -9.94
CA ASP A 109 -0.46 0.04 -9.52
C ASP A 109 -0.07 1.51 -9.40
N PHE A 110 -0.07 2.03 -8.18
CA PHE A 110 0.28 3.43 -7.92
C PHE A 110 1.77 3.73 -8.11
N HIS A 111 2.66 2.74 -8.01
CA HIS A 111 4.07 2.96 -8.35
C HIS A 111 4.23 3.17 -9.86
N ALA A 112 3.52 2.39 -10.68
CA ALA A 112 3.47 2.57 -12.12
C ALA A 112 2.82 3.92 -12.50
N ALA A 113 1.73 4.31 -11.84
CA ALA A 113 1.11 5.62 -12.02
C ALA A 113 2.09 6.77 -11.74
N CYS A 114 2.88 6.67 -10.65
CA CYS A 114 3.91 7.66 -10.34
C CYS A 114 4.99 7.78 -11.41
N ARG A 115 5.46 6.65 -11.96
CA ARG A 115 6.44 6.64 -13.07
C ARG A 115 5.86 7.24 -14.35
N TRP A 116 4.63 6.86 -14.70
CA TRP A 116 3.93 7.36 -15.88
C TRP A 116 3.75 8.88 -15.85
N GLN A 117 3.34 9.43 -14.70
CA GLN A 117 3.10 10.87 -14.57
C GLN A 117 4.39 11.69 -14.52
N ASN A 118 5.51 11.10 -14.10
CA ASN A 118 6.76 11.80 -13.84
C ASN A 118 7.95 11.29 -14.70
N PRO A 119 7.83 11.27 -16.04
CA PRO A 119 8.87 10.70 -16.90
C PRO A 119 10.21 11.45 -16.81
N ALA A 120 10.18 12.77 -16.52
CA ALA A 120 11.40 13.57 -16.35
C ALA A 120 12.25 13.12 -15.14
N TRP A 121 11.62 12.66 -14.06
CA TRP A 121 12.33 12.14 -12.89
C TRP A 121 12.90 10.75 -13.17
N VAL A 122 12.14 9.91 -13.87
CA VAL A 122 12.61 8.59 -14.33
C VAL A 122 13.82 8.74 -15.25
N ALA A 123 13.78 9.68 -16.19
CA ALA A 123 14.90 9.97 -17.11
C ALA A 123 16.17 10.45 -16.39
N LYS A 124 16.03 11.07 -15.21
CA LYS A 124 17.15 11.45 -14.33
C LYS A 124 17.68 10.31 -13.47
N GLY A 125 17.13 9.10 -13.60
CA GLY A 125 17.56 7.90 -12.87
C GLY A 125 16.91 7.68 -11.50
N PHE A 126 15.89 8.48 -11.14
CA PHE A 126 15.17 8.30 -9.87
C PHE A 126 14.22 7.10 -9.94
N SER A 127 14.07 6.43 -8.80
CA SER A 127 12.99 5.46 -8.57
C SER A 127 11.73 6.20 -8.08
N LEU A 128 10.64 6.12 -8.85
CA LEU A 128 9.37 6.77 -8.50
C LEU A 128 8.42 5.76 -7.88
N VAL A 129 7.89 6.13 -6.73
CA VAL A 129 7.10 5.24 -5.89
C VAL A 129 5.94 5.99 -5.24
N SER A 130 4.78 5.34 -5.12
CA SER A 130 3.69 5.87 -4.31
C SER A 130 4.05 5.82 -2.83
N TYR A 131 3.46 6.74 -2.07
CA TYR A 131 3.59 6.86 -0.62
C TYR A 131 2.26 7.30 -0.04
N PHE A 132 1.93 6.78 1.14
CA PHE A 132 0.74 7.13 1.88
C PHE A 132 1.01 6.91 3.37
N ASN A 133 0.47 7.78 4.23
CA ASN A 133 0.71 7.71 5.67
C ASN A 133 -0.04 6.56 6.35
N SER A 134 -1.12 6.09 5.73
CA SER A 134 -1.89 4.93 6.20
C SER A 134 -2.67 4.31 5.05
N TYR A 135 -3.06 3.04 5.18
CA TYR A 135 -3.90 2.39 4.17
C TYR A 135 -5.29 3.04 4.01
N GLY A 136 -5.83 3.64 5.08
CA GLY A 136 -7.08 4.40 5.01
C GLY A 136 -6.92 5.77 4.35
N ASP A 137 -5.68 6.22 4.10
CA ASP A 137 -5.36 7.49 3.47
C ASP A 137 -5.52 7.42 1.95
N ARG A 138 -6.71 6.99 1.52
CA ARG A 138 -7.04 6.70 0.11
C ARG A 138 -6.94 7.92 -0.80
N PHE A 139 -6.94 9.14 -0.23
CA PHE A 139 -6.79 10.40 -0.97
C PHE A 139 -5.43 11.07 -0.75
N GLY A 140 -4.64 10.63 0.23
CA GLY A 140 -3.29 11.15 0.51
C GLY A 140 -2.18 10.38 -0.18
N ILE A 141 -2.46 9.73 -1.31
CA ILE A 141 -1.46 8.99 -2.09
C ILE A 141 -0.59 9.99 -2.85
N ARG A 142 0.72 9.97 -2.58
CA ARG A 142 1.71 10.88 -3.16
C ARG A 142 2.78 10.10 -3.91
N CYS A 143 3.47 10.75 -4.83
CA CYS A 143 4.65 10.21 -5.48
C CYS A 143 5.91 10.76 -4.83
N LEU A 144 6.83 9.87 -4.50
CA LEU A 144 8.17 10.21 -4.04
C LEU A 144 9.20 9.78 -5.08
N ALA A 145 10.19 10.63 -5.31
CA ALA A 145 11.37 10.31 -6.09
C ALA A 145 12.52 9.94 -5.15
N LEU A 146 13.02 8.72 -5.29
CA LEU A 146 14.13 8.18 -4.51
C LEU A 146 15.41 8.21 -5.34
N SER A 147 16.47 8.80 -4.78
CA SER A 147 17.82 8.66 -5.35
C SER A 147 18.31 7.24 -5.10
N ARG A 148 18.75 6.56 -6.15
CA ARG A 148 19.44 5.27 -6.03
C ARG A 148 20.87 5.45 -5.53
#